data_AF-E3LZJ5-F1
#
_entry.id   AF-E3LZJ5-F1
#
_cell.length_a   1.000
_cell.length_b   1.000
_cell.length_c   1.000
_cell.angle_alpha   90.00
_cell.angle_beta   90.00
_cell.angle_gamma   90.00
#
_symmetry.space_group_name_H-M   'P 1'
#
loop_
_entity.id
_entity.type
_entity.pdbx_description
1 polymer ?
#
loop_
_entity_poly.entity_id
_entity_poly.type
_entity_poly.pdbx_seq_one_letter_code
_entity_poly.pdbx_strand_id
1 'polypeptide(L)'
;MHLFHILRFTFLTCFTYASVQVSFSNRLKTIEEVYNFKNEVKINVDLKNDTEVNDPSTTIPPHVNFHNSHLNTEEDPIFTYNSSYCPIEEWNNVRTDSIPYADRHKLWAELNIGQAKYLYHESFALLAAFAHSDQIIVTMTSENQFNKTVYCRYYDCRRKEIPDQFETVVYPESTVFCARRPGAKYISISETLEEKPEYSVPIVPRVEKPPHYFTVCMATLYGDEPKFLQIVDFIEYYKLQGATFFHIYLRNVTDYDRVLLDDYVRTGDIEIIKMHDPYWRDDFMWHHVQINDCHHRSKYFSKWTALIDIDERMEMRSDSYKTVTSFLDTIHDPNVVNLHFKIQWIIKEFNTPERYENDEQLIEEMIFHKYQNLSRVGTFWTQPKCIIRPEKIGMMTIHAPLAIYSGIRRSLVNHEIAVVRHYRNVEQRVFRGAYQKMMNHAPFNISPIAEWIDRKLTSSILNRVKWVYDILDVNCDQKQSIYQRHGKLNASCWVEQQQLNDLDPSLGGTNASLFTEEEMTFASQATSEVSPPTETSEPSETSSVNTFSTENDKNAFKAPESSEKRSEQFRPSTPTQDTANTIENNQINPENDKNWVLP
;
A
#
# COMPACT_ATOMS: atom_id res chain seq x y z
N MET A 1 45.93 43.89 -59.14
CA MET A 1 46.39 44.05 -57.74
C MET A 1 45.19 44.54 -56.92
N HIS A 2 44.79 44.09 -55.72
CA HIS A 2 45.12 42.99 -54.77
C HIS A 2 44.09 43.09 -53.59
N LEU A 3 43.71 42.08 -52.77
CA LEU A 3 43.83 40.60 -52.74
C LEU A 3 42.90 40.03 -51.59
N PHE A 4 42.69 38.71 -51.51
CA PHE A 4 42.14 37.91 -50.35
C PHE A 4 40.70 38.11 -49.78
N HIS A 5 39.87 37.05 -49.94
CA HIS A 5 39.31 36.13 -48.91
C HIS A 5 38.79 36.53 -47.48
N ILE A 6 37.67 35.85 -47.12
CA ILE A 6 37.38 35.04 -45.89
C ILE A 6 36.52 35.58 -44.71
N LEU A 7 35.45 34.78 -44.46
CA LEU A 7 34.61 34.46 -43.28
C LEU A 7 33.84 35.48 -42.40
N ARG A 8 32.57 35.08 -42.21
CA ARG A 8 31.65 35.23 -41.06
C ARG A 8 32.29 35.35 -39.66
N PHE A 9 31.57 36.03 -38.77
CA PHE A 9 31.01 35.36 -37.58
C PHE A 9 29.58 35.85 -37.25
N THR A 10 28.75 34.94 -36.77
CA THR A 10 27.34 35.15 -36.38
C THR A 10 27.21 35.59 -34.93
N PHE A 11 26.16 36.33 -34.60
CA PHE A 11 25.45 36.13 -33.33
C PHE A 11 23.95 36.04 -33.60
N LEU A 12 23.36 34.93 -33.12
CA LEU A 12 21.96 34.57 -33.31
C LEU A 12 21.23 34.79 -31.99
N THR A 13 20.17 35.60 -31.97
CA THR A 13 19.22 35.64 -30.86
C THR A 13 17.86 35.21 -31.39
N CYS A 14 17.53 33.93 -31.20
CA CYS A 14 16.21 33.39 -31.52
C CYS A 14 15.21 33.83 -30.45
N PHE A 15 14.31 34.74 -30.81
CA PHE A 15 13.00 34.84 -30.18
C PHE A 15 12.01 34.06 -31.04
N THR A 16 11.48 32.96 -30.53
CA THR A 16 10.42 32.18 -31.18
C THR A 16 9.07 32.65 -30.65
N TYR A 17 8.22 33.20 -31.52
CA TYR A 17 6.82 33.49 -31.22
C TYR A 17 5.93 32.64 -32.12
N ALA A 18 4.80 32.17 -31.59
CA ALA A 18 3.80 31.40 -32.33
C ALA A 18 2.75 32.33 -32.96
N SER A 19 2.24 31.96 -34.13
CA SER A 19 1.07 32.60 -34.73
C SER A 19 -0.21 31.83 -34.41
N VAL A 20 -1.32 32.56 -34.28
CA VAL A 20 -2.65 32.02 -33.94
C VAL A 20 -3.56 32.24 -35.14
N GLN A 21 -3.93 31.16 -35.83
CA GLN A 21 -4.87 31.24 -36.95
C GLN A 21 -6.30 30.97 -36.47
N VAL A 22 -7.11 32.04 -36.39
CA VAL A 22 -8.54 31.96 -36.08
C VAL A 22 -9.33 31.77 -37.38
N SER A 23 -10.07 30.67 -37.49
CA SER A 23 -10.96 30.43 -38.63
C SER A 23 -12.44 30.37 -38.19
N PHE A 24 -13.31 31.04 -38.95
CA PHE A 24 -14.76 30.99 -38.80
C PHE A 24 -15.38 30.21 -39.97
N SER A 25 -16.13 29.14 -39.68
CA SER A 25 -16.71 28.27 -40.71
C SER A 25 -18.00 28.85 -41.32
N ASN A 26 -17.88 29.65 -42.37
CA ASN A 26 -19.00 30.32 -43.03
C ASN A 26 -19.69 29.48 -44.13
N ARG A 27 -19.99 28.20 -43.88
CA ARG A 27 -20.78 27.35 -44.81
C ARG A 27 -21.78 26.42 -44.09
N LEU A 28 -22.76 27.03 -43.44
CA LEU A 28 -24.00 26.35 -43.01
C LEU A 28 -25.05 26.51 -44.12
N LYS A 29 -25.82 25.47 -44.41
CA LYS A 29 -26.83 25.45 -45.49
C LYS A 29 -28.23 25.06 -45.02
N THR A 30 -28.38 24.60 -43.78
CA THR A 30 -29.64 24.08 -43.22
C THR A 30 -29.95 24.68 -41.84
N ILE A 31 -31.22 24.65 -41.44
CA ILE A 31 -31.69 25.15 -40.13
C ILE A 31 -31.14 24.30 -38.97
N GLU A 32 -30.88 23.02 -39.18
CA GLU A 32 -30.35 22.10 -38.16
C GLU A 32 -28.85 22.30 -37.93
N GLU A 33 -28.07 22.64 -38.97
CA GLU A 33 -26.70 23.12 -38.83
C GLU A 33 -26.64 24.43 -38.04
N VAL A 34 -27.60 25.36 -38.25
CA VAL A 34 -27.69 26.63 -37.50
C VAL A 34 -28.07 26.40 -36.03
N TYR A 35 -29.00 25.50 -35.72
CA TYR A 35 -29.38 25.17 -34.34
C TYR A 35 -28.23 24.54 -33.53
N ASN A 36 -27.33 23.80 -34.18
CA ASN A 36 -26.17 23.18 -33.56
C ASN A 36 -24.90 24.06 -33.61
N PHE A 37 -24.94 25.25 -34.21
CA PHE A 37 -23.76 26.09 -34.38
C PHE A 37 -23.43 26.91 -33.14
N LYS A 38 -22.58 26.36 -32.28
CA LYS A 38 -21.74 27.19 -31.41
C LYS A 38 -20.63 27.81 -32.27
N ASN A 39 -20.51 29.14 -32.25
CA ASN A 39 -19.39 29.87 -32.85
C ASN A 39 -18.09 29.63 -32.05
N GLU A 40 -17.55 28.42 -32.10
CA GLU A 40 -16.26 28.10 -31.51
C GLU A 40 -15.14 28.65 -32.39
N VAL A 41 -14.36 29.56 -31.82
CA VAL A 41 -13.10 30.03 -32.40
C VAL A 41 -12.12 28.86 -32.37
N LYS A 42 -11.91 28.23 -33.53
CA LYS A 42 -10.87 27.23 -33.70
C LYS A 42 -9.55 27.94 -33.98
N ILE A 43 -8.68 27.93 -32.97
CA ILE A 43 -7.27 28.30 -33.08
C ILE A 43 -6.51 27.04 -33.51
N ASN A 44 -6.03 27.05 -34.75
CA ASN A 44 -5.05 26.06 -35.18
C ASN A 44 -3.66 26.55 -34.76
N VAL A 45 -2.95 25.74 -33.96
CA VAL A 45 -1.54 25.96 -33.61
C VAL A 45 -0.70 25.31 -34.71
N ASP A 46 -0.42 26.07 -35.77
CA ASP A 46 0.32 25.55 -36.94
C ASP A 46 1.80 25.92 -36.85
N LEU A 47 2.67 24.91 -36.75
CA LEU A 47 4.10 25.08 -36.50
C LEU A 47 4.90 24.99 -37.81
N LYS A 48 4.73 25.97 -38.71
CA LYS A 48 5.65 26.16 -39.86
C LYS A 48 5.65 27.57 -40.49
N ASN A 49 6.87 28.11 -40.56
CA ASN A 49 7.43 29.12 -41.47
C ASN A 49 6.68 30.45 -41.71
N ASP A 50 7.29 31.50 -41.17
CA ASP A 50 7.44 32.84 -41.74
C ASP A 50 6.36 33.33 -42.72
N THR A 51 5.39 34.07 -42.20
CA THR A 51 4.71 35.11 -42.98
C THR A 51 4.39 36.31 -42.08
N GLU A 52 4.68 37.51 -42.57
CA GLU A 52 4.36 38.76 -41.88
C GLU A 52 2.83 38.93 -41.77
N VAL A 53 2.34 39.20 -40.56
CA VAL A 53 0.92 39.56 -40.37
C VAL A 53 0.73 41.05 -40.69
N ASN A 54 0.56 41.33 -41.98
CA ASN A 54 0.10 42.62 -42.50
C ASN A 54 -1.30 42.47 -43.13
N ASP A 55 -2.38 42.57 -42.34
CA ASP A 55 -3.63 43.19 -42.83
C ASP A 55 -4.52 43.72 -41.69
N PRO A 56 -4.72 45.06 -41.57
CA PRO A 56 -5.60 45.66 -40.58
C PRO A 56 -7.07 45.76 -41.06
N SER A 57 -7.80 44.65 -41.19
CA SER A 57 -9.27 44.67 -41.01
C SER A 57 -9.93 43.29 -40.82
N THR A 58 -10.28 42.95 -39.58
CA THR A 58 -11.33 41.95 -39.30
C THR A 58 -12.05 42.31 -38.02
N THR A 59 -13.27 42.85 -38.15
CA THR A 59 -14.10 43.25 -37.01
C THR A 59 -14.60 42.01 -36.27
N ILE A 60 -13.98 41.69 -35.12
CA ILE A 60 -14.35 40.52 -34.31
C ILE A 60 -15.84 40.63 -33.91
N PRO A 61 -16.67 39.61 -34.16
CA PRO A 61 -18.09 39.67 -33.82
C PRO A 61 -18.31 39.89 -32.31
N PRO A 62 -19.30 40.70 -31.88
CA PRO A 62 -19.48 41.06 -30.47
C PRO A 62 -19.64 39.87 -29.51
N HIS A 63 -20.21 38.75 -29.97
CA HIS A 63 -20.36 37.54 -29.18
C HIS A 63 -19.02 36.79 -28.96
N VAL A 64 -18.07 36.88 -29.90
CA VAL A 64 -16.72 36.31 -29.75
C VAL A 64 -15.91 37.13 -28.76
N ASN A 65 -16.03 38.46 -28.80
CA ASN A 65 -15.41 39.35 -27.82
C ASN A 65 -15.85 39.03 -26.38
N PHE A 66 -17.09 38.57 -26.16
CA PHE A 66 -17.52 38.12 -24.83
C PHE A 66 -16.78 36.86 -24.38
N HIS A 67 -16.78 35.79 -25.19
CA HIS A 67 -16.12 34.53 -24.85
C HIS A 67 -14.61 34.66 -24.61
N ASN A 68 -13.94 35.55 -25.35
CA ASN A 68 -12.49 35.76 -25.26
C ASN A 68 -12.09 36.98 -24.41
N SER A 69 -13.04 37.68 -23.77
CA SER A 69 -12.76 38.88 -22.94
C SER A 69 -11.87 38.61 -21.72
N HIS A 70 -11.72 37.34 -21.34
CA HIS A 70 -10.89 36.88 -20.22
C HIS A 70 -9.57 36.24 -20.66
N LEU A 71 -9.23 36.24 -21.97
CA LEU A 71 -7.93 35.77 -22.44
C LEU A 71 -6.85 36.78 -22.06
N ASN A 72 -6.23 36.55 -20.90
CA ASN A 72 -5.08 37.31 -20.44
C ASN A 72 -3.90 37.06 -21.38
N THR A 73 -3.21 38.11 -21.84
CA THR A 73 -2.09 38.00 -22.79
C THR A 73 -0.79 37.53 -22.15
N GLU A 74 -0.73 37.58 -20.82
CA GLU A 74 0.40 37.11 -20.02
C GLU A 74 -0.01 35.81 -19.32
N GLU A 75 0.81 34.78 -19.49
CA GLU A 75 0.73 33.55 -18.72
C GLU A 75 0.96 33.86 -17.24
N ASP A 76 0.25 33.19 -16.33
CA ASP A 76 0.52 33.32 -14.90
C ASP A 76 1.98 32.90 -14.63
N PRO A 77 2.81 33.73 -13.97
CA PRO A 77 4.21 33.41 -13.69
C PRO A 77 4.45 32.05 -13.04
N ILE A 78 3.45 31.44 -12.38
CA ILE A 78 3.57 30.08 -11.82
C ILE A 78 3.59 28.98 -12.90
N PHE A 79 3.02 29.24 -14.08
CA PHE A 79 3.00 28.32 -15.22
C PHE A 79 4.10 28.61 -16.25
N THR A 80 4.79 29.75 -16.15
CA THR A 80 5.90 30.14 -17.04
C THR A 80 7.17 29.34 -16.80
N TYR A 81 7.13 28.06 -17.19
CA TYR A 81 8.26 27.14 -17.22
C TYR A 81 8.25 26.29 -18.50
N ASN A 82 9.42 25.80 -18.89
CA ASN A 82 9.58 24.96 -20.07
C ASN A 82 9.88 23.49 -19.67
N SER A 83 9.83 22.58 -20.64
CA SER A 83 10.08 21.15 -20.44
C SER A 83 11.50 20.78 -20.03
N SER A 84 12.45 21.73 -19.99
CA SER A 84 13.81 21.50 -19.48
C SER A 84 13.98 21.92 -18.02
N TYR A 85 13.06 22.71 -17.47
CA TYR A 85 13.07 23.16 -16.08
C TYR A 85 12.57 22.06 -15.13
N CYS A 86 13.41 21.70 -14.15
CA CYS A 86 12.97 20.97 -12.97
C CYS A 86 12.89 21.91 -11.77
N PRO A 87 11.70 22.18 -11.21
CA PRO A 87 11.59 22.93 -9.97
C PRO A 87 12.24 22.16 -8.82
N ILE A 88 13.24 22.78 -8.20
CA ILE A 88 13.83 22.29 -6.94
C ILE A 88 12.87 22.73 -5.82
N GLU A 89 12.23 21.78 -5.18
CA GLU A 89 11.40 22.05 -4.01
C GLU A 89 12.26 22.43 -2.81
N GLU A 90 11.85 23.49 -2.10
CA GLU A 90 12.57 24.02 -0.93
C GLU A 90 12.84 22.93 0.11
N TRP A 91 11.86 22.05 0.38
CA TRP A 91 12.02 20.96 1.34
C TRP A 91 13.18 20.02 1.01
N ASN A 92 13.55 19.86 -0.28
CA ASN A 92 14.69 19.04 -0.71
C ASN A 92 15.87 19.83 -1.26
N ASN A 93 15.93 21.16 -1.10
CA ASN A 93 17.09 21.96 -1.47
C ASN A 93 18.21 21.85 -0.40
N VAL A 94 18.54 20.62 -0.01
CA VAL A 94 19.45 20.29 1.09
C VAL A 94 20.39 19.18 0.64
N ARG A 95 21.69 19.38 0.87
CA ARG A 95 22.72 18.36 0.70
C ARG A 95 23.24 17.92 2.06
N THR A 96 23.39 16.62 2.28
CA THR A 96 24.09 16.08 3.46
C THR A 96 25.23 15.15 3.02
N ASP A 97 26.25 15.01 3.87
CA ASP A 97 27.44 14.18 3.62
C ASP A 97 27.51 12.93 4.53
N SER A 98 26.53 12.77 5.41
CA SER A 98 26.43 11.65 6.35
C SER A 98 24.98 11.36 6.73
N ILE A 99 24.76 10.18 7.31
CA ILE A 99 23.48 9.75 7.86
C ILE A 99 23.53 9.73 9.41
N PRO A 100 22.45 10.12 10.11
CA PRO A 100 22.36 9.98 11.56
C PRO A 100 22.51 8.53 12.03
N TYR A 101 23.12 8.35 13.19
CA TYR A 101 23.28 7.05 13.86
C TYR A 101 24.11 5.98 13.10
N ALA A 102 24.88 6.36 12.07
CA ALA A 102 25.73 5.45 11.29
C ALA A 102 26.56 4.47 12.17
N ASP A 103 27.25 4.98 13.19
CA ASP A 103 28.04 4.16 14.12
C ASP A 103 27.20 3.11 14.86
N ARG A 104 25.94 3.43 15.14
CA ARG A 104 25.00 2.53 15.83
C ARG A 104 24.40 1.50 14.88
N HIS A 105 24.08 1.89 13.64
CA HIS A 105 23.70 0.95 12.58
C HIS A 105 24.83 -0.06 12.34
N LYS A 106 26.06 0.42 12.21
CA LYS A 106 27.26 -0.41 12.09
C LYS A 106 27.44 -1.36 13.28
N LEU A 107 27.36 -0.85 14.51
CA LEU A 107 27.43 -1.69 15.72
C LEU A 107 26.35 -2.78 15.74
N TRP A 108 25.11 -2.45 15.38
CA TRP A 108 24.03 -3.44 15.31
C TRP A 108 24.22 -4.44 14.17
N ALA A 109 24.77 -4.01 13.03
CA ALA A 109 25.12 -4.87 11.90
C ALA A 109 26.22 -5.88 12.28
N GLU A 110 27.30 -5.42 12.93
CA GLU A 110 28.40 -6.25 13.45
C GLU A 110 27.91 -7.30 14.47
N LEU A 111 26.89 -6.96 15.27
CA LEU A 111 26.23 -7.88 16.21
C LEU A 111 25.20 -8.83 15.54
N ASN A 112 25.00 -8.73 14.22
CA ASN A 112 23.96 -9.43 13.45
C ASN A 112 22.53 -9.20 14.01
N ILE A 113 22.28 -8.02 14.57
CA ILE A 113 20.97 -7.64 15.09
C ILE A 113 20.09 -7.19 13.93
N GLY A 114 19.03 -7.96 13.65
CA GLY A 114 18.18 -7.73 12.48
C GLY A 114 18.71 -8.35 11.20
N GLN A 115 19.47 -9.44 11.30
CA GLN A 115 19.77 -10.32 10.18
C GLN A 115 18.83 -11.52 10.23
N ALA A 116 18.01 -11.68 9.21
CA ALA A 116 17.58 -12.96 8.70
C ALA A 116 18.20 -13.21 7.31
N LYS A 117 17.93 -14.41 6.78
CA LYS A 117 18.41 -14.94 5.49
C LYS A 117 17.45 -16.05 5.06
N TYR A 118 16.30 -15.70 4.50
CA TYR A 118 15.26 -16.68 4.13
C TYR A 118 14.62 -16.48 2.75
N LEU A 119 14.95 -15.41 2.02
CA LEU A 119 14.58 -15.32 0.61
C LEU A 119 15.52 -16.21 -0.22
N TYR A 120 15.15 -16.49 -1.47
CA TYR A 120 15.99 -17.27 -2.40
C TYR A 120 16.74 -16.39 -3.42
N HIS A 121 16.45 -15.09 -3.46
CA HIS A 121 17.03 -14.13 -4.40
C HIS A 121 17.85 -13.06 -3.67
N GLU A 122 18.72 -12.39 -4.42
CA GLU A 122 19.59 -11.29 -3.95
C GLU A 122 19.46 -10.01 -4.79
N SER A 123 18.38 -9.90 -5.58
CA SER A 123 18.04 -8.65 -6.27
C SER A 123 17.37 -7.63 -5.33
N PHE A 124 17.66 -6.34 -5.52
CA PHE A 124 16.89 -5.28 -4.89
C PHE A 124 15.46 -5.25 -5.42
N ALA A 125 14.54 -4.81 -4.56
CA ALA A 125 13.15 -4.55 -4.90
C ALA A 125 12.67 -3.38 -4.02
N LEU A 126 12.63 -2.17 -4.57
CA LEU A 126 12.33 -0.95 -3.81
C LEU A 126 10.83 -0.76 -3.59
N LEU A 127 10.45 -0.37 -2.35
CA LEU A 127 9.06 -0.17 -1.95
C LEU A 127 8.70 1.31 -1.81
N ALA A 128 9.48 2.10 -1.07
CA ALA A 128 9.25 3.52 -0.88
C ALA A 128 10.52 4.28 -0.48
N ALA A 129 10.48 5.61 -0.55
CA ALA A 129 11.53 6.49 -0.05
C ALA A 129 10.95 7.70 0.69
N PHE A 130 11.52 8.03 1.85
CA PHE A 130 11.04 9.07 2.76
C PHE A 130 12.17 10.05 3.10
N ALA A 131 12.04 11.32 2.72
CA ALA A 131 13.00 12.37 3.05
C ALA A 131 12.70 13.00 4.40
N HIS A 132 13.63 12.86 5.34
CA HIS A 132 13.66 13.61 6.59
C HIS A 132 14.58 14.81 6.48
N SER A 133 14.69 15.60 7.56
CA SER A 133 15.57 16.77 7.63
C SER A 133 17.03 16.44 7.32
N ASP A 134 17.49 15.26 7.74
CA ASP A 134 18.89 14.83 7.77
C ASP A 134 19.27 13.75 6.75
N GLN A 135 18.32 12.90 6.33
CA GLN A 135 18.57 11.74 5.47
C GLN A 135 17.34 11.40 4.60
N ILE A 136 17.51 10.48 3.66
CA ILE A 136 16.42 9.77 2.98
C ILE A 136 16.45 8.31 3.47
N ILE A 137 15.31 7.78 3.93
CA ILE A 137 15.15 6.37 4.24
C ILE A 137 14.50 5.70 3.04
N VAL A 138 15.15 4.68 2.46
CA VAL A 138 14.59 3.85 1.40
C VAL A 138 14.21 2.49 2.00
N THR A 139 12.97 2.06 1.78
CA THR A 139 12.46 0.76 2.20
C THR A 139 12.40 -0.18 1.00
N MET A 140 12.66 -1.46 1.24
CA MET A 140 12.71 -2.51 0.23
C MET A 140 11.79 -3.67 0.62
N THR A 141 11.42 -4.50 -0.35
CA THR A 141 10.80 -5.81 -0.12
C THR A 141 11.83 -6.96 -0.14
N SER A 142 13.09 -6.67 -0.49
CA SER A 142 14.20 -7.63 -0.50
C SER A 142 14.91 -7.68 0.86
N GLU A 143 15.06 -8.87 1.44
CA GLU A 143 15.61 -9.09 2.78
C GLU A 143 17.03 -9.70 2.77
N ASN A 144 17.43 -10.48 1.76
CA ASN A 144 18.80 -11.05 1.68
C ASN A 144 19.93 -10.01 1.40
N GLN A 145 19.73 -8.74 1.71
CA GLN A 145 20.63 -7.64 1.42
C GLN A 145 21.43 -7.16 2.64
N PHE A 146 21.18 -7.73 3.83
CA PHE A 146 21.79 -7.31 5.10
C PHE A 146 23.31 -7.08 5.02
N ASN A 147 23.75 -5.87 5.40
CA ASN A 147 25.14 -5.44 5.46
C ASN A 147 25.90 -5.50 4.12
N LYS A 148 25.20 -5.52 2.97
CA LYS A 148 25.81 -5.22 1.67
C LYS A 148 26.10 -3.72 1.55
N THR A 149 27.25 -3.37 0.96
CA THR A 149 27.54 -2.00 0.51
C THR A 149 26.72 -1.70 -0.75
N VAL A 150 26.11 -0.53 -0.79
CA VAL A 150 25.24 -0.09 -1.90
C VAL A 150 25.39 1.41 -2.16
N TYR A 151 24.99 1.84 -3.35
CA TYR A 151 24.99 3.23 -3.78
C TYR A 151 23.56 3.75 -3.92
N CYS A 152 23.27 4.86 -3.24
CA CYS A 152 22.07 5.64 -3.49
C CYS A 152 22.20 6.42 -4.80
N ARG A 153 21.31 6.14 -5.76
CA ARG A 153 21.25 6.72 -7.10
C ARG A 153 20.11 7.74 -7.15
N TYR A 154 20.42 9.01 -7.39
CA TYR A 154 19.44 10.10 -7.29
C TYR A 154 18.98 10.58 -8.66
N TYR A 155 17.70 10.91 -8.81
CA TYR A 155 17.12 11.34 -10.07
C TYR A 155 16.28 12.61 -9.92
N ASP A 156 16.38 13.50 -10.91
CA ASP A 156 15.59 14.73 -10.98
C ASP A 156 14.11 14.49 -11.37
N CYS A 157 13.34 15.58 -11.53
CA CYS A 157 11.93 15.52 -11.90
C CYS A 157 11.65 14.88 -13.27
N ARG A 158 12.66 14.76 -14.14
CA ARG A 158 12.62 14.17 -15.47
C ARG A 158 13.22 12.75 -15.49
N ARG A 159 13.48 12.17 -14.32
CA ARG A 159 14.18 10.89 -14.11
C ARG A 159 15.58 10.84 -14.73
N LYS A 160 16.26 12.00 -14.87
CA LYS A 160 17.68 12.05 -15.22
C LYS A 160 18.52 11.87 -13.96
N GLU A 161 19.56 11.02 -14.03
CA GLU A 161 20.44 10.79 -12.89
C GLU A 161 21.27 12.04 -12.55
N ILE A 162 21.35 12.32 -11.24
CA ILE A 162 22.19 13.37 -10.64
C ILE A 162 23.52 12.72 -10.26
N PRO A 163 24.67 13.16 -10.80
CA PRO A 163 25.99 12.54 -10.57
C PRO A 163 26.58 12.97 -9.22
N ASP A 164 25.90 12.59 -8.14
CA ASP A 164 26.30 12.80 -6.74
C ASP A 164 25.76 11.62 -5.92
N GLN A 165 26.23 10.41 -6.24
CA GLN A 165 25.82 9.18 -5.55
C GLN A 165 26.28 9.19 -4.09
N PHE A 166 25.73 8.28 -3.28
CA PHE A 166 26.13 8.12 -1.87
C PHE A 166 26.32 6.64 -1.55
N GLU A 167 27.55 6.26 -1.19
CA GLU A 167 27.86 4.91 -0.69
C GLU A 167 27.34 4.76 0.75
N THR A 168 26.71 3.63 1.03
CA THR A 168 26.13 3.30 2.33
C THR A 168 26.02 1.78 2.47
N VAL A 169 25.44 1.30 3.57
CA VAL A 169 25.13 -0.14 3.76
C VAL A 169 23.64 -0.36 3.96
N VAL A 170 23.16 -1.53 3.54
CA VAL A 170 21.80 -1.98 3.84
C VAL A 170 21.72 -2.39 5.32
N TYR A 171 20.98 -1.61 6.10
CA TYR A 171 20.69 -1.89 7.50
C TYR A 171 19.41 -1.15 7.95
N PRO A 172 18.50 -1.79 8.71
CA PRO A 172 18.34 -3.24 8.86
C PRO A 172 18.08 -3.93 7.51
N GLU A 173 17.79 -5.22 7.56
CA GLU A 173 17.66 -6.17 6.44
C GLU A 173 17.04 -5.67 5.12
N SER A 174 16.04 -4.77 5.19
CA SER A 174 15.36 -4.19 4.01
C SER A 174 15.28 -2.66 4.03
N THR A 175 16.27 -2.00 4.63
CA THR A 175 16.32 -0.54 4.71
C THR A 175 17.68 -0.02 4.26
N VAL A 176 17.67 1.07 3.49
CA VAL A 176 18.87 1.82 3.12
C VAL A 176 18.75 3.26 3.59
N PHE A 177 19.76 3.72 4.31
CA PHE A 177 19.87 5.11 4.76
C PHE A 177 20.77 5.88 3.80
N CYS A 178 20.18 6.84 3.08
CA CYS A 178 20.83 7.65 2.07
C CYS A 178 21.02 9.11 2.54
N ALA A 179 22.09 9.75 2.10
CA ALA A 179 22.25 11.19 2.27
C ALA A 179 21.27 11.97 1.38
N ARG A 180 21.13 13.28 1.62
CA ARG A 180 20.22 14.17 0.88
C ARG A 180 20.92 14.82 -0.32
N ARG A 181 20.17 15.07 -1.40
CA ARG A 181 20.66 15.69 -2.64
C ARG A 181 19.68 16.75 -3.16
N PRO A 182 20.13 18.00 -3.41
CA PRO A 182 19.31 19.05 -4.03
C PRO A 182 18.72 18.61 -5.37
N GLY A 183 17.43 18.89 -5.56
CA GLY A 183 16.72 18.59 -6.81
C GLY A 183 16.35 17.12 -7.03
N ALA A 184 16.75 16.20 -6.14
CA ALA A 184 16.32 14.80 -6.21
C ALA A 184 14.80 14.69 -5.96
N LYS A 185 14.13 13.95 -6.85
CA LYS A 185 12.69 13.65 -6.82
C LYS A 185 12.41 12.15 -6.74
N TYR A 186 13.29 11.35 -7.32
CA TYR A 186 13.26 9.90 -7.23
C TYR A 186 14.63 9.38 -6.77
N ILE A 187 14.64 8.19 -6.18
CA ILE A 187 15.85 7.50 -5.74
C ILE A 187 15.79 6.03 -6.16
N SER A 188 16.95 5.45 -6.49
CA SER A 188 17.13 4.02 -6.65
C SER A 188 18.38 3.56 -5.90
N ILE A 189 18.59 2.25 -5.80
CA ILE A 189 19.70 1.61 -5.12
C ILE A 189 20.41 0.68 -6.12
N SER A 190 21.73 0.63 -6.07
CA SER A 190 22.56 -0.31 -6.84
C SER A 190 23.71 -0.86 -6.00
N GLU A 191 24.20 -2.07 -6.31
CA GLU A 191 25.39 -2.64 -5.67
C GLU A 191 26.67 -2.00 -6.21
N THR A 192 26.67 -1.63 -7.50
CA THR A 192 27.78 -0.95 -8.22
C THR A 192 27.34 0.38 -8.83
N LEU A 193 28.27 1.15 -9.42
CA LEU A 193 27.93 2.37 -10.17
C LEU A 193 27.66 2.07 -11.66
N GLU A 194 28.27 1.00 -12.15
CA GLU A 194 28.26 0.55 -13.55
C GLU A 194 26.98 -0.20 -13.92
N GLU A 195 26.33 -0.87 -12.96
CA GLU A 195 25.06 -1.55 -13.22
C GLU A 195 23.92 -0.56 -13.51
N LYS A 196 22.91 -1.08 -14.22
CA LYS A 196 21.64 -0.40 -14.38
C LYS A 196 20.80 -0.64 -13.11
N PRO A 197 20.50 0.38 -12.30
CA PRO A 197 19.69 0.21 -11.09
C PRO A 197 18.23 -0.14 -11.43
N GLU A 198 17.50 -0.57 -10.41
CA GLU A 198 16.05 -0.78 -10.48
C GLU A 198 15.29 0.55 -10.74
N TYR A 199 14.00 0.46 -11.07
CA TYR A 199 13.14 1.64 -11.25
C TYR A 199 13.13 2.52 -10.00
N SER A 200 13.41 3.82 -10.19
CA SER A 200 13.48 4.76 -9.08
C SER A 200 12.11 5.08 -8.49
N VAL A 201 12.00 4.97 -7.16
CA VAL A 201 10.81 5.27 -6.37
C VAL A 201 10.75 6.77 -6.02
N PRO A 202 9.56 7.39 -5.90
CA PRO A 202 9.43 8.79 -5.54
C PRO A 202 9.89 9.03 -4.10
N ILE A 203 10.58 10.15 -3.87
CA ILE A 203 11.00 10.60 -2.54
C ILE A 203 9.85 11.40 -1.93
N VAL A 204 9.21 10.85 -0.90
CA VAL A 204 8.09 11.48 -0.18
C VAL A 204 8.62 12.36 0.96
N PRO A 205 8.24 13.64 1.06
CA PRO A 205 8.66 14.50 2.16
C PRO A 205 8.07 14.07 3.51
N ARG A 206 8.94 14.03 4.52
CA ARG A 206 8.68 13.72 5.93
C ARG A 206 9.52 14.64 6.82
N VAL A 207 9.50 15.94 6.50
CA VAL A 207 10.31 17.01 7.14
C VAL A 207 9.50 17.93 8.05
N GLU A 208 8.18 17.93 7.92
CA GLU A 208 7.27 18.82 8.66
C GLU A 208 6.75 18.16 9.96
N LYS A 209 5.90 18.89 10.69
CA LYS A 209 5.16 18.34 11.82
C LYS A 209 4.25 17.18 11.33
N PRO A 210 4.16 16.05 12.05
CA PRO A 210 3.24 14.97 11.70
C PRO A 210 1.81 15.47 11.47
N PRO A 211 1.20 15.21 10.28
CA PRO A 211 -0.20 15.56 10.02
C PRO A 211 -1.17 14.75 10.88
N HIS A 212 -0.79 13.54 11.29
CA HIS A 212 -1.64 12.65 12.09
C HIS A 212 -1.18 12.54 13.54
N TYR A 213 -2.14 12.41 14.46
CA TYR A 213 -1.87 12.14 15.87
C TYR A 213 -1.71 10.65 16.14
N PHE A 214 -2.63 9.85 15.58
CA PHE A 214 -2.69 8.41 15.71
C PHE A 214 -3.02 7.80 14.35
N THR A 215 -2.21 6.83 13.93
CA THR A 215 -2.39 6.05 12.70
C THR A 215 -2.33 4.55 13.00
N VAL A 216 -2.92 3.75 12.13
CA VAL A 216 -2.88 2.29 12.23
C VAL A 216 -2.24 1.71 10.96
N CYS A 217 -1.16 0.98 11.11
CA CYS A 217 -0.70 0.06 10.08
C CYS A 217 -1.42 -1.26 10.27
N MET A 218 -2.28 -1.61 9.32
CA MET A 218 -2.87 -2.94 9.26
C MET A 218 -1.88 -3.90 8.60
N ALA A 219 -1.75 -5.10 9.14
CA ALA A 219 -0.98 -6.16 8.52
C ALA A 219 -1.50 -6.50 7.11
N THR A 220 -0.66 -7.18 6.33
CA THR A 220 -0.90 -7.49 4.92
C THR A 220 -2.23 -8.22 4.69
N LEU A 221 -3.00 -7.76 3.72
CA LEU A 221 -4.19 -8.45 3.23
C LEU A 221 -3.81 -9.57 2.25
N TYR A 222 -4.09 -10.80 2.69
CA TYR A 222 -3.88 -12.05 1.96
C TYR A 222 -4.91 -13.11 2.36
N GLY A 223 -4.80 -14.29 1.74
CA GLY A 223 -5.68 -15.44 1.98
C GLY A 223 -7.06 -15.32 1.34
N ASP A 224 -7.70 -16.47 1.19
CA ASP A 224 -8.98 -16.74 0.51
C ASP A 224 -10.23 -16.48 1.37
N GLU A 225 -10.10 -16.10 2.64
CA GLU A 225 -11.27 -15.67 3.43
C GLU A 225 -11.76 -14.29 2.95
N PRO A 226 -13.07 -14.08 2.72
CA PRO A 226 -13.62 -12.77 2.32
C PRO A 226 -13.36 -11.70 3.36
N LYS A 227 -12.92 -10.51 2.93
CA LYS A 227 -12.40 -9.48 3.84
C LYS A 227 -13.31 -8.28 4.05
N PHE A 228 -14.33 -8.04 3.21
CA PHE A 228 -15.10 -6.78 3.25
C PHE A 228 -15.63 -6.45 4.66
N LEU A 229 -16.21 -7.42 5.37
CA LEU A 229 -16.71 -7.22 6.73
C LEU A 229 -15.59 -6.99 7.75
N GLN A 230 -14.46 -7.70 7.61
CA GLN A 230 -13.30 -7.51 8.47
C GLN A 230 -12.67 -6.12 8.26
N ILE A 231 -12.59 -5.65 7.02
CA ILE A 231 -12.04 -4.35 6.63
C ILE A 231 -12.89 -3.21 7.19
N VAL A 232 -14.22 -3.25 7.00
CA VAL A 232 -15.12 -2.19 7.50
C VAL A 232 -15.19 -2.17 9.02
N ASP A 233 -15.24 -3.34 9.67
CA ASP A 233 -15.19 -3.47 11.13
C ASP A 233 -13.90 -2.84 11.67
N PHE A 234 -12.75 -3.25 11.15
CA PHE A 234 -11.43 -2.78 11.60
C PHE A 234 -11.29 -1.26 11.46
N ILE A 235 -11.55 -0.72 10.27
CA ILE A 235 -11.36 0.71 9.99
C ILE A 235 -12.31 1.56 10.82
N GLU A 236 -13.61 1.27 10.82
CA GLU A 236 -14.57 2.08 11.59
C GLU A 236 -14.39 1.90 13.11
N TYR A 237 -13.94 0.73 13.60
CA TYR A 237 -13.55 0.58 15.01
C TYR A 237 -12.39 1.51 15.39
N TYR A 238 -11.30 1.49 14.63
CA TYR A 238 -10.12 2.29 14.97
C TYR A 238 -10.37 3.80 14.75
N LYS A 239 -11.26 4.20 13.84
CA LYS A 239 -11.77 5.57 13.75
C LYS A 239 -12.50 6.00 15.02
N LEU A 240 -13.34 5.13 15.61
CA LEU A 240 -13.95 5.38 16.94
C LEU A 240 -12.90 5.43 18.07
N GLN A 241 -11.76 4.74 17.93
CA GLN A 241 -10.62 4.87 18.85
C GLN A 241 -9.77 6.13 18.64
N GLY A 242 -10.08 6.94 17.62
CA GLY A 242 -9.41 8.20 17.29
C GLY A 242 -8.27 8.08 16.27
N ALA A 243 -8.18 6.97 15.53
CA ALA A 243 -7.26 6.88 14.40
C ALA A 243 -7.72 7.84 13.27
N THR A 244 -6.74 8.52 12.66
CA THR A 244 -6.99 9.55 11.63
C THR A 244 -6.48 9.16 10.25
N PHE A 245 -5.77 8.03 10.13
CA PHE A 245 -5.29 7.49 8.88
C PHE A 245 -4.87 6.01 9.04
N PHE A 246 -4.95 5.25 7.95
CA PHE A 246 -4.50 3.85 7.92
C PHE A 246 -3.51 3.60 6.77
N HIS A 247 -2.48 2.81 7.05
CA HIS A 247 -1.65 2.19 6.03
C HIS A 247 -2.11 0.75 5.86
N ILE A 248 -2.66 0.42 4.69
CA ILE A 248 -3.18 -0.91 4.37
C ILE A 248 -2.28 -1.56 3.32
N TYR A 249 -1.66 -2.67 3.69
CA TYR A 249 -0.73 -3.38 2.83
C TYR A 249 -1.47 -4.48 2.08
N LEU A 250 -1.31 -4.51 0.76
CA LEU A 250 -2.15 -5.30 -0.13
C LEU A 250 -1.30 -6.30 -0.93
N ARG A 251 -1.56 -7.60 -0.72
CA ARG A 251 -1.03 -8.69 -1.57
C ARG A 251 -2.12 -9.20 -2.51
N ASN A 252 -3.24 -9.68 -1.96
CA ASN A 252 -4.38 -10.17 -2.75
C ASN A 252 -5.70 -10.02 -2.00
N VAL A 253 -6.74 -9.59 -2.70
CA VAL A 253 -8.14 -9.45 -2.23
C VAL A 253 -9.08 -9.68 -3.41
N THR A 254 -10.37 -9.91 -3.14
CA THR A 254 -11.37 -9.98 -4.21
C THR A 254 -11.69 -8.60 -4.78
N ASP A 255 -12.25 -8.55 -6.00
CA ASP A 255 -12.76 -7.30 -6.57
C ASP A 255 -13.84 -6.66 -5.68
N TYR A 256 -14.63 -7.49 -4.97
CA TYR A 256 -15.67 -7.02 -4.05
C TYR A 256 -15.07 -6.32 -2.82
N ASP A 257 -14.03 -6.91 -2.20
CA ASP A 257 -13.27 -6.26 -1.12
C ASP A 257 -12.60 -4.97 -1.60
N ARG A 258 -12.11 -4.97 -2.85
CA ARG A 258 -11.37 -3.85 -3.43
C ARG A 258 -12.25 -2.60 -3.62
N VAL A 259 -13.52 -2.77 -3.97
CA VAL A 259 -14.48 -1.65 -4.07
C VAL A 259 -14.60 -0.87 -2.75
N LEU A 260 -14.65 -1.57 -1.60
CA LEU A 260 -14.68 -0.94 -0.28
C LEU A 260 -13.35 -0.22 0.04
N LEU A 261 -12.21 -0.85 -0.27
CA LEU A 261 -10.89 -0.22 -0.06
C LEU A 261 -10.73 1.04 -0.91
N ASP A 262 -11.20 1.04 -2.16
CA ASP A 262 -11.12 2.21 -3.04
C ASP A 262 -12.08 3.34 -2.58
N ASP A 263 -13.23 3.04 -1.97
CA ASP A 263 -14.06 4.07 -1.31
C ASP A 263 -13.34 4.73 -0.13
N TYR A 264 -12.61 3.95 0.68
CA TYR A 264 -11.80 4.48 1.77
C TYR A 264 -10.60 5.32 1.29
N VAL A 265 -9.97 4.96 0.16
CA VAL A 265 -8.96 5.81 -0.50
C VAL A 265 -9.61 7.12 -0.97
N ARG A 266 -10.78 7.03 -1.62
CA ARG A 266 -11.54 8.19 -2.11
C ARG A 266 -11.97 9.14 -0.98
N THR A 267 -12.27 8.64 0.21
CA THR A 267 -12.58 9.47 1.40
C THR A 267 -11.34 9.97 2.16
N GLY A 268 -10.13 9.58 1.74
CA GLY A 268 -8.87 9.97 2.40
C GLY A 268 -8.63 9.30 3.75
N ASP A 269 -9.38 8.24 4.07
CA ASP A 269 -9.22 7.48 5.32
C ASP A 269 -7.93 6.63 5.28
N ILE A 270 -7.52 6.14 4.10
CA ILE A 270 -6.43 5.13 3.97
C ILE A 270 -5.44 5.42 2.83
N GLU A 271 -4.24 4.86 2.94
CA GLU A 271 -3.32 4.57 1.84
C GLU A 271 -3.29 3.06 1.58
N ILE A 272 -3.36 2.64 0.30
CA ILE A 272 -3.12 1.25 -0.12
C ILE A 272 -1.67 1.10 -0.59
N ILE A 273 -0.86 0.35 0.15
CA ILE A 273 0.51 0.00 -0.21
C ILE A 273 0.48 -1.36 -0.91
N LYS A 274 0.69 -1.38 -2.23
CA LYS A 274 0.80 -2.63 -2.99
C LYS A 274 2.18 -3.26 -2.76
N MET A 275 2.21 -4.46 -2.19
CA MET A 275 3.44 -5.22 -2.03
C MET A 275 3.49 -6.31 -3.11
N HIS A 276 4.07 -5.95 -4.25
CA HIS A 276 4.27 -6.86 -5.36
C HIS A 276 5.61 -6.54 -6.04
N ASP A 277 6.44 -7.58 -6.17
CA ASP A 277 7.63 -7.62 -7.00
C ASP A 277 7.67 -9.00 -7.70
N PRO A 278 8.65 -9.33 -8.57
CA PRO A 278 8.59 -10.55 -9.36
C PRO A 278 8.99 -11.82 -8.58
N TYR A 279 9.24 -11.74 -7.26
CA TYR A 279 9.76 -12.84 -6.45
C TYR A 279 8.70 -13.44 -5.53
N TRP A 280 8.69 -14.78 -5.41
CA TRP A 280 7.77 -15.49 -4.55
C TRP A 280 8.13 -15.33 -3.06
N ARG A 281 7.12 -15.18 -2.22
CA ARG A 281 7.22 -15.13 -0.75
C ARG A 281 5.97 -15.73 -0.14
N ASP A 282 6.13 -16.37 1.01
CA ASP A 282 5.03 -16.79 1.86
C ASP A 282 4.35 -15.59 2.53
N ASP A 283 3.12 -15.72 2.99
CA ASP A 283 2.32 -14.62 3.53
C ASP A 283 2.94 -14.03 4.82
N PHE A 284 3.68 -14.83 5.62
CA PHE A 284 4.39 -14.33 6.80
C PHE A 284 5.62 -13.47 6.45
N MET A 285 6.29 -13.74 5.33
CA MET A 285 7.44 -12.93 4.87
C MET A 285 6.98 -11.54 4.45
N TRP A 286 5.83 -11.45 3.77
CA TRP A 286 5.20 -10.17 3.46
C TRP A 286 4.85 -9.37 4.72
N HIS A 287 4.52 -10.02 5.83
CA HIS A 287 4.28 -9.34 7.11
C HIS A 287 5.56 -8.64 7.61
N HIS A 288 6.74 -9.27 7.53
CA HIS A 288 8.01 -8.65 7.93
C HIS A 288 8.33 -7.39 7.11
N VAL A 289 8.20 -7.47 5.78
CA VAL A 289 8.33 -6.33 4.86
C VAL A 289 7.36 -5.19 5.24
N GLN A 290 6.08 -5.53 5.50
CA GLN A 290 5.05 -4.57 5.91
C GLN A 290 5.43 -3.83 7.20
N ILE A 291 5.93 -4.55 8.20
CA ILE A 291 6.35 -3.98 9.50
C ILE A 291 7.56 -3.06 9.34
N ASN A 292 8.54 -3.47 8.52
CA ASN A 292 9.72 -2.66 8.24
C ASN A 292 9.33 -1.36 7.53
N ASP A 293 8.50 -1.44 6.49
CA ASP A 293 8.03 -0.25 5.78
C ASP A 293 7.16 0.65 6.67
N CYS A 294 6.18 0.08 7.38
CA CYS A 294 5.22 0.82 8.21
C CYS A 294 5.90 1.80 9.19
N HIS A 295 6.89 1.33 9.95
CA HIS A 295 7.49 2.16 10.99
C HIS A 295 8.34 3.31 10.41
N HIS A 296 8.96 3.10 9.24
CA HIS A 296 9.65 4.15 8.49
C HIS A 296 8.66 5.11 7.80
N ARG A 297 7.63 4.58 7.12
CA ARG A 297 6.54 5.35 6.49
C ARG A 297 5.83 6.27 7.47
N SER A 298 5.64 5.80 8.70
CA SER A 298 4.97 6.51 9.79
C SER A 298 5.86 7.57 10.47
N LYS A 299 7.19 7.51 10.29
CA LYS A 299 8.13 8.46 10.89
C LYS A 299 7.90 9.87 10.33
N TYR A 300 7.62 10.81 11.23
CA TYR A 300 7.14 12.17 10.92
C TYR A 300 5.83 12.24 10.09
N PHE A 301 5.08 11.13 9.98
CA PHE A 301 3.72 11.11 9.44
C PHE A 301 2.68 11.05 10.57
N SER A 302 2.98 10.28 11.63
CA SER A 302 2.20 10.21 12.85
C SER A 302 3.05 10.46 14.09
N LYS A 303 2.42 10.95 15.17
CA LYS A 303 3.02 10.93 16.52
C LYS A 303 2.99 9.52 17.14
N TRP A 304 1.91 8.77 16.89
CA TRP A 304 1.70 7.42 17.41
C TRP A 304 1.20 6.48 16.31
N THR A 305 1.75 5.27 16.24
CA THR A 305 1.36 4.29 15.22
C THR A 305 1.10 2.93 15.85
N ALA A 306 -0.09 2.38 15.65
CA ALA A 306 -0.42 1.00 15.97
C ALA A 306 0.07 0.06 14.86
N LEU A 307 0.63 -1.09 15.23
CA LEU A 307 0.90 -2.22 14.31
C LEU A 307 0.03 -3.40 14.74
N ILE A 308 -0.97 -3.72 13.92
CA ILE A 308 -2.09 -4.59 14.28
C ILE A 308 -2.55 -5.43 13.08
N ASP A 309 -2.94 -6.67 13.32
CA ASP A 309 -3.46 -7.58 12.30
C ASP A 309 -4.97 -7.34 12.10
N ILE A 310 -5.51 -7.60 10.90
CA ILE A 310 -6.94 -7.35 10.64
C ILE A 310 -7.89 -8.11 11.60
N ASP A 311 -7.42 -9.21 12.17
CA ASP A 311 -8.14 -10.05 13.12
C ASP A 311 -7.93 -9.64 14.60
N GLU A 312 -7.42 -8.42 14.85
CA GLU A 312 -7.09 -7.91 16.18
C GLU A 312 -7.72 -6.55 16.52
N ARG A 313 -8.22 -6.43 17.76
CA ARG A 313 -8.89 -5.23 18.27
C ARG A 313 -8.33 -4.80 19.62
N MET A 314 -7.70 -3.62 19.69
CA MET A 314 -7.33 -2.97 20.97
C MET A 314 -8.58 -2.49 21.72
N GLU A 315 -9.05 -3.27 22.67
CA GLU A 315 -10.16 -2.92 23.56
C GLU A 315 -9.66 -2.06 24.73
N MET A 316 -10.22 -0.85 24.86
CA MET A 316 -10.07 -0.01 26.04
C MET A 316 -11.11 -0.41 27.10
N ARG A 317 -10.66 -0.58 28.35
CA ARG A 317 -11.47 -1.08 29.48
C ARG A 317 -11.63 -0.11 30.65
N SER A 318 -10.82 0.94 30.69
CA SER A 318 -10.92 1.96 31.73
C SER A 318 -11.92 3.04 31.35
N ASP A 319 -12.88 3.33 32.24
CA ASP A 319 -13.79 4.48 32.09
C ASP A 319 -13.07 5.83 32.01
N SER A 320 -11.86 5.92 32.58
CA SER A 320 -10.98 7.08 32.49
C SER A 320 -10.37 7.27 31.10
N TYR A 321 -10.26 6.20 30.30
CA TYR A 321 -9.53 6.16 29.03
C TYR A 321 -10.38 5.46 27.96
N LYS A 322 -11.52 6.05 27.59
CA LYS A 322 -12.53 5.41 26.73
C LYS A 322 -12.05 5.09 25.31
N THR A 323 -11.07 5.84 24.79
CA THR A 323 -10.46 5.60 23.47
C THR A 323 -8.96 5.43 23.56
N VAL A 324 -8.35 4.77 22.58
CA VAL A 324 -6.89 4.69 22.44
C VAL A 324 -6.26 6.09 22.50
N THR A 325 -6.79 7.08 21.77
CA THR A 325 -6.28 8.46 21.83
C THR A 325 -6.35 9.07 23.24
N SER A 326 -7.46 8.89 23.96
CA SER A 326 -7.59 9.40 25.34
C SER A 326 -6.59 8.78 26.32
N PHE A 327 -6.16 7.53 26.08
CA PHE A 327 -5.05 6.94 26.82
C PHE A 327 -3.70 7.54 26.40
N LEU A 328 -3.44 7.64 25.09
CA LEU A 328 -2.20 8.21 24.54
C LEU A 328 -1.95 9.66 24.96
N ASP A 329 -3.01 10.44 25.19
CA ASP A 329 -2.95 11.83 25.66
C ASP A 329 -2.39 11.98 27.07
N THR A 330 -2.52 10.94 27.91
CA THR A 330 -1.94 10.94 29.28
C THR A 330 -0.43 10.68 29.29
N ILE A 331 0.14 10.26 28.17
CA ILE A 331 1.53 9.81 28.09
C ILE A 331 2.43 10.98 27.72
N HIS A 332 2.78 11.76 28.75
CA HIS A 332 3.65 12.93 28.63
C HIS A 332 5.15 12.61 28.63
N ASP A 333 5.57 11.46 29.18
CA ASP A 333 6.98 11.06 29.20
C ASP A 333 7.50 10.86 27.75
N PRO A 334 8.57 11.58 27.32
CA PRO A 334 9.17 11.37 26.01
C PRO A 334 9.86 10.02 25.83
N ASN A 335 10.15 9.29 26.92
CA ASN A 335 10.81 8.00 26.91
C ASN A 335 9.85 6.82 26.67
N VAL A 336 8.54 7.00 26.80
CA VAL A 336 7.55 5.96 26.46
C VAL A 336 7.36 5.93 24.94
N VAL A 337 8.16 5.08 24.28
CA VAL A 337 8.24 4.98 22.81
C VAL A 337 7.58 3.73 22.23
N ASN A 338 7.20 2.77 23.08
CA ASN A 338 6.50 1.55 22.71
C ASN A 338 5.59 1.12 23.86
N LEU A 339 4.30 0.97 23.56
CA LEU A 339 3.26 0.48 24.46
C LEU A 339 2.89 -0.95 24.07
N HIS A 340 3.07 -1.89 24.98
CA HIS A 340 2.79 -3.32 24.77
C HIS A 340 1.47 -3.74 25.41
N PHE A 341 0.59 -4.32 24.60
CA PHE A 341 -0.73 -4.78 25.01
C PHE A 341 -0.76 -6.31 25.08
N LYS A 342 -1.35 -6.85 26.15
CA LYS A 342 -1.58 -8.31 26.29
C LYS A 342 -2.80 -8.72 25.46
N ILE A 343 -2.79 -9.95 24.96
CA ILE A 343 -3.88 -10.50 24.14
C ILE A 343 -4.91 -11.30 24.97
N GLN A 344 -6.13 -11.42 24.45
CA GLN A 344 -7.11 -12.45 24.75
C GLN A 344 -7.60 -13.06 23.44
N TRP A 345 -7.61 -14.39 23.38
CA TRP A 345 -8.06 -15.12 22.21
C TRP A 345 -9.57 -15.21 22.13
N ILE A 346 -10.10 -15.12 20.92
CA ILE A 346 -11.49 -15.38 20.58
C ILE A 346 -11.47 -16.36 19.40
N ILE A 347 -12.06 -17.53 19.60
CA ILE A 347 -12.15 -18.55 18.55
C ILE A 347 -13.31 -18.18 17.62
N LYS A 348 -13.00 -18.12 16.33
CA LYS A 348 -13.95 -17.86 15.25
C LYS A 348 -14.10 -19.13 14.43
N GLU A 349 -15.31 -19.65 14.36
CA GLU A 349 -15.59 -21.01 13.85
C GLU A 349 -15.75 -21.04 12.32
N PHE A 350 -16.17 -19.93 11.71
CA PHE A 350 -16.51 -19.82 10.29
C PHE A 350 -15.87 -18.60 9.65
N ASN A 351 -15.77 -18.57 8.32
CA ASN A 351 -15.44 -17.38 7.54
C ASN A 351 -16.47 -16.24 7.76
N THR A 352 -16.04 -14.99 7.56
CA THR A 352 -16.96 -13.86 7.34
C THR A 352 -17.68 -13.97 5.98
N PRO A 353 -18.89 -13.40 5.83
CA PRO A 353 -19.66 -13.50 4.59
C PRO A 353 -18.91 -12.93 3.38
N GLU A 354 -19.20 -13.47 2.19
CA GLU A 354 -18.64 -12.99 0.92
C GLU A 354 -19.21 -11.63 0.49
N ARG A 355 -20.49 -11.38 0.81
CA ARG A 355 -21.25 -10.22 0.35
C ARG A 355 -22.18 -9.68 1.43
N TYR A 356 -22.54 -8.41 1.28
CA TYR A 356 -23.68 -7.80 1.93
C TYR A 356 -24.97 -8.22 1.23
N GLU A 357 -25.95 -8.72 1.99
CA GLU A 357 -27.27 -9.13 1.46
C GLU A 357 -28.40 -8.21 1.95
N ASN A 358 -28.39 -7.82 3.23
CA ASN A 358 -29.38 -6.97 3.88
C ASN A 358 -28.85 -6.50 5.26
N ASP A 359 -29.55 -5.55 5.88
CA ASP A 359 -29.15 -4.98 7.17
C ASP A 359 -29.13 -6.04 8.29
N GLU A 360 -30.09 -6.96 8.31
CA GLU A 360 -30.18 -8.04 9.29
C GLU A 360 -28.98 -9.00 9.22
N GLN A 361 -28.68 -9.52 8.03
CA GLN A 361 -27.52 -10.38 7.76
C GLN A 361 -26.21 -9.70 8.16
N LEU A 362 -26.05 -8.42 7.83
CA LEU A 362 -24.85 -7.68 8.20
C LEU A 362 -24.71 -7.55 9.72
N ILE A 363 -25.79 -7.20 10.43
CA ILE A 363 -25.80 -7.04 11.89
C ILE A 363 -25.46 -8.37 12.58
N GLU A 364 -26.05 -9.49 12.17
CA GLU A 364 -25.80 -10.80 12.78
C GLU A 364 -24.36 -11.31 12.55
N GLU A 365 -23.77 -10.98 11.39
CA GLU A 365 -22.40 -11.39 11.05
C GLU A 365 -21.29 -10.48 11.63
N MET A 366 -21.61 -9.29 12.16
CA MET A 366 -20.62 -8.39 12.75
C MET A 366 -19.77 -9.10 13.81
N ILE A 367 -18.44 -9.00 13.68
CA ILE A 367 -17.47 -9.85 14.39
C ILE A 367 -17.58 -9.70 15.90
N PHE A 368 -17.91 -8.50 16.40
CA PHE A 368 -18.12 -8.22 17.83
C PHE A 368 -19.49 -8.62 18.39
N HIS A 369 -20.53 -8.74 17.54
CA HIS A 369 -21.79 -9.36 17.96
C HIS A 369 -21.63 -10.88 18.04
N LYS A 370 -21.12 -11.50 16.97
CA LYS A 370 -21.07 -12.95 16.80
C LYS A 370 -20.03 -13.63 17.69
N TYR A 371 -18.84 -13.04 17.88
CA TYR A 371 -17.72 -13.66 18.58
C TYR A 371 -17.36 -12.92 19.88
N GLN A 372 -18.01 -13.32 20.97
CA GLN A 372 -17.87 -12.70 22.31
C GLN A 372 -17.21 -13.59 23.37
N ASN A 373 -16.78 -14.80 23.02
CA ASN A 373 -16.20 -15.75 23.98
C ASN A 373 -14.68 -15.56 24.10
N LEU A 374 -14.23 -14.91 25.17
CA LEU A 374 -12.83 -14.50 25.39
C LEU A 374 -12.08 -15.45 26.31
N SER A 375 -10.86 -15.83 25.94
CA SER A 375 -9.92 -16.56 26.80
C SER A 375 -9.50 -15.76 28.03
N ARG A 376 -8.76 -16.37 28.96
CA ARG A 376 -7.97 -15.61 29.95
C ARG A 376 -6.95 -14.71 29.24
N VAL A 377 -6.61 -13.58 29.87
CA VAL A 377 -5.53 -12.69 29.40
C VAL A 377 -4.22 -13.47 29.33
N GLY A 378 -3.55 -13.37 28.20
CA GLY A 378 -2.27 -14.00 27.94
C GLY A 378 -1.12 -13.50 28.83
N THR A 379 0.00 -14.22 28.78
CA THR A 379 1.23 -13.74 29.39
C THR A 379 1.84 -12.64 28.52
N PHE A 380 2.92 -12.01 28.98
CA PHE A 380 3.59 -10.97 28.18
C PHE A 380 4.10 -11.48 26.82
N TRP A 381 4.48 -12.76 26.73
CA TRP A 381 5.11 -13.34 25.54
C TRP A 381 4.13 -13.98 24.55
N THR A 382 2.83 -14.01 24.86
CA THR A 382 1.82 -14.54 23.95
C THR A 382 1.43 -13.46 22.95
N GLN A 383 2.24 -13.34 21.89
CA GLN A 383 1.99 -12.54 20.69
C GLN A 383 1.45 -11.12 20.96
N PRO A 384 2.12 -10.30 21.80
CA PRO A 384 1.66 -8.95 22.07
C PRO A 384 1.69 -8.09 20.80
N LYS A 385 0.87 -7.04 20.80
CA LYS A 385 0.90 -5.98 19.79
C LYS A 385 1.19 -4.64 20.42
N CYS A 386 1.45 -3.62 19.60
CA CYS A 386 2.02 -2.38 20.08
C CYS A 386 1.50 -1.10 19.41
N ILE A 387 1.61 -0.01 20.17
CA ILE A 387 1.63 1.37 19.65
C ILE A 387 3.02 1.93 19.87
N ILE A 388 3.65 2.42 18.81
CA ILE A 388 5.00 2.98 18.81
C ILE A 388 5.02 4.48 18.56
N ARG A 389 6.12 5.13 18.94
CA ARG A 389 6.55 6.44 18.42
C ARG A 389 7.56 6.22 17.29
N PRO A 390 7.15 6.30 16.01
CA PRO A 390 7.95 5.81 14.89
C PRO A 390 9.29 6.54 14.73
N GLU A 391 9.41 7.80 15.17
CA GLU A 391 10.66 8.56 15.13
C GLU A 391 11.75 8.06 16.10
N LYS A 392 11.38 7.16 17.03
CA LYS A 392 12.27 6.59 18.06
C LYS A 392 12.68 5.16 17.77
N ILE A 393 12.06 4.50 16.79
CA ILE A 393 12.30 3.10 16.47
C ILE A 393 13.43 2.99 15.43
N GLY A 394 14.38 2.08 15.68
CA GLY A 394 15.43 1.74 14.71
C GLY A 394 15.13 0.48 13.91
N MET A 395 14.38 -0.46 14.49
CA MET A 395 13.91 -1.68 13.82
C MET A 395 12.75 -2.33 14.61
N MET A 396 11.80 -2.90 13.87
CA MET A 396 10.63 -3.63 14.40
C MET A 396 10.70 -5.14 14.12
N THR A 397 9.96 -5.92 14.91
CA THR A 397 9.46 -7.27 14.59
C THR A 397 7.93 -7.28 14.69
N ILE A 398 7.28 -8.40 14.34
CA ILE A 398 5.81 -8.59 14.41
C ILE A 398 5.20 -8.17 15.75
N HIS A 399 5.93 -8.33 16.85
CA HIS A 399 5.39 -8.14 18.20
C HIS A 399 6.02 -6.97 18.97
N ALA A 400 7.16 -6.43 18.55
CA ALA A 400 7.88 -5.40 19.31
C ALA A 400 8.96 -4.67 18.50
N PRO A 401 9.40 -3.47 18.92
CA PRO A 401 10.70 -2.96 18.53
C PRO A 401 11.82 -3.91 18.95
N LEU A 402 12.66 -4.32 17.99
CA LEU A 402 13.91 -5.03 18.27
C LEU A 402 14.97 -4.05 18.76
N ALA A 403 15.09 -2.91 18.07
CA ALA A 403 16.06 -1.85 18.36
C ALA A 403 15.41 -0.46 18.35
N ILE A 404 15.88 0.44 19.21
CA ILE A 404 15.37 1.81 19.36
C ILE A 404 16.52 2.82 19.39
N TYR A 405 16.26 4.04 18.91
CA TYR A 405 17.23 5.14 18.97
C TYR A 405 17.29 5.83 20.33
N SER A 406 16.17 5.91 21.06
CA SER A 406 16.10 6.46 22.42
C SER A 406 14.79 6.06 23.11
N GLY A 407 14.74 6.14 24.45
CA GLY A 407 13.57 5.81 25.26
C GLY A 407 13.57 4.37 25.80
N ILE A 408 12.38 3.91 26.21
CA ILE A 408 12.12 2.61 26.84
C ILE A 408 11.60 1.63 25.78
N ARG A 409 12.36 0.57 25.48
CA ARG A 409 12.05 -0.39 24.39
C ARG A 409 10.69 -1.07 24.55
N ARG A 410 10.20 -1.27 25.77
CA ARG A 410 8.94 -1.99 26.07
C ARG A 410 8.27 -1.39 27.31
N SER A 411 7.11 -0.76 27.14
CA SER A 411 6.29 -0.22 28.24
C SER A 411 4.99 -1.00 28.32
N LEU A 412 4.79 -1.75 29.40
CA LEU A 412 3.64 -2.64 29.57
C LEU A 412 2.38 -1.84 29.88
N VAL A 413 1.31 -2.02 29.09
CA VAL A 413 -0.02 -1.50 29.42
C VAL A 413 -0.71 -2.47 30.38
N ASN A 414 -1.31 -1.93 31.45
CA ASN A 414 -2.11 -2.72 32.38
C ASN A 414 -3.36 -3.29 31.65
N HIS A 415 -3.63 -4.59 31.80
CA HIS A 415 -4.80 -5.25 31.17
C HIS A 415 -6.16 -4.78 31.70
N GLU A 416 -6.18 -4.03 32.81
CA GLU A 416 -7.35 -3.29 33.31
C GLU A 416 -7.59 -1.98 32.53
N ILE A 417 -6.54 -1.43 31.88
CA ILE A 417 -6.65 -0.26 31.00
C ILE A 417 -7.02 -0.69 29.59
N ALA A 418 -6.29 -1.65 29.02
CA ALA A 418 -6.51 -2.13 27.66
C ALA A 418 -5.95 -3.52 27.39
N VAL A 419 -6.58 -4.25 26.46
CA VAL A 419 -6.09 -5.53 25.91
C VAL A 419 -6.30 -5.58 24.40
N VAL A 420 -5.65 -6.53 23.72
CA VAL A 420 -6.00 -6.89 22.34
C VAL A 420 -6.91 -8.11 22.35
N ARG A 421 -8.11 -8.00 21.78
CA ARG A 421 -8.95 -9.14 21.41
C ARG A 421 -8.42 -9.68 20.07
N HIS A 422 -7.85 -10.89 20.07
CA HIS A 422 -7.34 -11.59 18.89
C HIS A 422 -8.39 -12.61 18.44
N TYR A 423 -9.12 -12.29 17.37
CA TYR A 423 -10.08 -13.18 16.72
C TYR A 423 -9.33 -14.14 15.82
N ARG A 424 -9.55 -15.45 15.91
CA ARG A 424 -8.81 -16.40 15.07
C ARG A 424 -9.71 -17.45 14.45
N ASN A 425 -9.76 -17.46 13.13
CA ASN A 425 -10.47 -18.46 12.36
C ASN A 425 -9.80 -19.83 12.55
N VAL A 426 -10.55 -20.85 12.98
CA VAL A 426 -10.03 -22.22 13.18
C VAL A 426 -10.22 -23.12 11.96
N GLU A 427 -10.98 -22.70 10.95
CA GLU A 427 -11.21 -23.47 9.74
C GLU A 427 -10.00 -23.39 8.79
N GLN A 428 -9.30 -24.52 8.63
CA GLN A 428 -8.25 -24.81 7.63
C GLN A 428 -6.99 -23.92 7.60
N ARG A 429 -6.96 -22.79 8.31
CA ARG A 429 -5.95 -21.71 8.16
C ARG A 429 -4.99 -21.58 9.35
N VAL A 430 -5.07 -22.51 10.30
CA VAL A 430 -4.28 -22.46 11.54
C VAL A 430 -3.00 -23.27 11.39
N PHE A 431 -1.84 -22.62 11.50
CA PHE A 431 -0.55 -23.31 11.53
C PHE A 431 -0.53 -24.39 12.62
N ARG A 432 0.22 -25.48 12.37
CA ARG A 432 0.19 -26.69 13.21
C ARG A 432 0.38 -26.36 14.70
N GLY A 433 -0.67 -26.61 15.50
CA GLY A 433 -0.66 -26.41 16.94
C GLY A 433 -1.14 -25.05 17.45
N ALA A 434 -1.49 -24.07 16.60
CA ALA A 434 -2.03 -22.80 17.12
C ALA A 434 -3.38 -22.95 17.83
N TYR A 435 -4.26 -23.89 17.42
CA TYR A 435 -5.47 -24.20 18.18
C TYR A 435 -5.14 -24.63 19.62
N GLN A 436 -4.16 -25.53 19.80
CA GLN A 436 -3.69 -25.90 21.14
C GLN A 436 -3.09 -24.70 21.89
N LYS A 437 -2.33 -23.82 21.22
CA LYS A 437 -1.82 -22.58 21.82
C LYS A 437 -2.97 -21.71 22.34
N MET A 438 -4.05 -21.51 21.58
CA MET A 438 -5.23 -20.76 22.02
C MET A 438 -5.94 -21.45 23.21
N MET A 439 -6.14 -22.76 23.14
CA MET A 439 -6.79 -23.53 24.21
C MET A 439 -6.00 -23.54 25.53
N ASN A 440 -4.69 -23.30 25.50
CA ASN A 440 -3.89 -23.10 26.72
C ASN A 440 -4.29 -21.84 27.52
N HIS A 441 -5.06 -20.92 26.94
CA HIS A 441 -5.61 -19.74 27.62
C HIS A 441 -7.01 -19.96 28.24
N ALA A 442 -7.52 -21.20 28.25
CA ALA A 442 -8.82 -21.56 28.83
C ALA A 442 -8.94 -21.21 30.35
N PRO A 443 -10.18 -21.08 30.88
CA PRO A 443 -11.46 -21.15 30.17
C PRO A 443 -11.73 -19.89 29.36
N PHE A 444 -12.70 -19.99 28.45
CA PHE A 444 -13.25 -18.88 27.71
C PHE A 444 -14.57 -18.47 28.37
N ASN A 445 -14.82 -17.16 28.49
CA ASN A 445 -16.05 -16.60 29.05
C ASN A 445 -16.63 -15.54 28.10
N ILE A 446 -17.96 -15.45 28.03
CA ILE A 446 -18.65 -14.42 27.26
C ILE A 446 -18.36 -13.04 27.87
N SER A 447 -17.82 -12.14 27.05
CA SER A 447 -17.58 -10.73 27.38
C SER A 447 -17.90 -9.89 26.15
N PRO A 448 -19.10 -9.28 26.07
CA PRO A 448 -19.46 -8.33 25.02
C PRO A 448 -18.50 -7.14 25.01
N ILE A 449 -18.55 -6.34 23.95
CA ILE A 449 -17.91 -5.01 23.96
C ILE A 449 -18.79 -3.99 24.69
N ALA A 450 -18.26 -2.82 25.02
CA ALA A 450 -19.03 -1.77 25.68
C ALA A 450 -20.18 -1.27 24.79
N GLU A 451 -21.39 -1.12 25.35
CA GLU A 451 -22.64 -0.74 24.65
C GLU A 451 -22.51 0.52 23.78
N TRP A 452 -21.70 1.48 24.21
CA TRP A 452 -21.48 2.70 23.44
C TRP A 452 -20.65 2.46 22.18
N ILE A 453 -19.70 1.52 22.21
CA ILE A 453 -18.93 1.08 21.03
C ILE A 453 -19.85 0.30 20.13
N ASP A 454 -20.53 -0.72 20.67
CA ASP A 454 -21.48 -1.59 19.98
C ASP A 454 -22.44 -0.79 19.10
N ARG A 455 -23.27 0.06 19.71
CA ARG A 455 -24.24 0.91 19.00
C ARG A 455 -23.60 1.82 17.94
N LYS A 456 -22.41 2.39 18.22
CA LYS A 456 -21.75 3.32 17.30
C LYS A 456 -21.07 2.61 16.13
N LEU A 457 -20.39 1.51 16.39
CA LEU A 457 -19.70 0.69 15.41
C LEU A 457 -20.70 0.03 14.46
N THR A 458 -21.76 -0.57 15.00
CA THR A 458 -22.89 -1.11 14.21
C THR A 458 -23.45 -0.06 13.27
N SER A 459 -23.71 1.15 13.76
CA SER A 459 -24.18 2.27 12.94
C SER A 459 -23.18 2.68 11.85
N SER A 460 -21.89 2.79 12.17
CA SER A 460 -20.84 3.15 11.19
C SER A 460 -20.67 2.09 10.11
N ILE A 461 -20.64 0.81 10.48
CA ILE A 461 -20.52 -0.31 9.53
C ILE A 461 -21.73 -0.35 8.59
N LEU A 462 -22.96 -0.32 9.12
CA LEU A 462 -24.19 -0.26 8.31
C LEU A 462 -24.13 0.91 7.31
N ASN A 463 -23.86 2.12 7.79
CA ASN A 463 -23.81 3.30 6.92
C ASN A 463 -22.75 3.18 5.82
N ARG A 464 -21.55 2.65 6.13
CA ARG A 464 -20.48 2.47 5.13
C ARG A 464 -20.82 1.36 4.12
N VAL A 465 -21.25 0.19 4.59
CA VAL A 465 -21.58 -0.94 3.72
C VAL A 465 -22.73 -0.57 2.79
N LYS A 466 -23.78 0.08 3.30
CA LYS A 466 -24.88 0.57 2.46
C LYS A 466 -24.42 1.63 1.46
N TRP A 467 -23.61 2.61 1.88
CA TRP A 467 -23.07 3.62 0.97
C TRP A 467 -22.28 3.02 -0.21
N VAL A 468 -21.55 1.93 0.01
CA VAL A 468 -20.70 1.29 -1.00
C VAL A 468 -21.46 0.27 -1.86
N TYR A 469 -22.39 -0.49 -1.27
CA TYR A 469 -23.00 -1.66 -1.93
C TYR A 469 -24.53 -1.61 -2.08
N ASP A 470 -25.26 -0.82 -1.29
CA ASP A 470 -26.73 -0.62 -1.39
C ASP A 470 -27.03 0.49 -2.41
N ILE A 471 -26.57 0.28 -3.65
CA ILE A 471 -26.73 1.23 -4.75
C ILE A 471 -28.18 1.16 -5.24
N LEU A 472 -28.88 2.30 -5.22
CA LEU A 472 -30.25 2.43 -5.72
C LEU A 472 -30.37 1.91 -7.17
N ASP A 473 -31.13 0.83 -7.39
CA ASP A 473 -31.45 0.41 -8.75
C ASP A 473 -32.43 1.39 -9.40
N VAL A 474 -31.92 2.13 -10.38
CA VAL A 474 -32.68 3.06 -11.21
C VAL A 474 -33.39 2.25 -12.29
N ASN A 475 -34.71 2.38 -12.45
CA ASN A 475 -35.43 1.55 -13.42
C ASN A 475 -35.04 1.88 -14.89
N CYS A 476 -35.39 1.00 -15.84
CA CYS A 476 -34.98 1.19 -17.23
C CYS A 476 -35.55 2.49 -17.83
N ASP A 477 -36.80 2.87 -17.54
CA ASP A 477 -37.40 4.13 -18.02
C ASP A 477 -36.62 5.37 -17.55
N GLN A 478 -36.16 5.37 -16.30
CA GLN A 478 -35.33 6.43 -15.73
C GLN A 478 -33.92 6.45 -16.36
N LYS A 479 -33.30 5.27 -16.55
CA LYS A 479 -32.01 5.11 -17.27
C LYS A 479 -32.13 5.66 -18.71
N GLN A 480 -33.16 5.26 -19.45
CA GLN A 480 -33.45 5.78 -20.80
C GLN A 480 -33.75 7.28 -20.81
N SER A 481 -34.52 7.79 -19.85
CA SER A 481 -34.77 9.24 -19.72
C SER A 481 -33.49 10.05 -19.57
N ILE A 482 -32.48 9.50 -18.88
CA ILE A 482 -31.15 10.12 -18.75
C ILE A 482 -30.40 10.05 -20.09
N TYR A 483 -30.33 8.89 -20.75
CA TYR A 483 -29.67 8.76 -22.06
C TYR A 483 -30.29 9.67 -23.14
N GLN A 484 -31.62 9.82 -23.14
CA GLN A 484 -32.33 10.71 -24.05
C GLN A 484 -31.99 12.19 -23.81
N ARG A 485 -31.83 12.61 -22.55
CA ARG A 485 -31.33 13.96 -22.21
C ARG A 485 -29.87 14.15 -22.60
N HIS A 486 -29.02 13.13 -22.42
CA HIS A 486 -27.61 13.14 -22.82
C HIS A 486 -27.43 12.81 -24.31
N GLY A 487 -27.93 13.68 -25.19
CA GLY A 487 -27.65 13.60 -26.63
C GLY A 487 -28.45 12.54 -27.40
N LYS A 488 -29.63 12.14 -26.90
CA LYS A 488 -30.50 11.13 -27.53
C LYS A 488 -29.83 9.76 -27.70
N LEU A 489 -28.93 9.39 -26.78
CA LEU A 489 -28.27 8.09 -26.80
C LEU A 489 -29.34 6.98 -26.63
N ASN A 490 -29.19 5.92 -27.44
CA ASN A 490 -30.02 4.72 -27.35
C ASN A 490 -29.12 3.55 -26.92
N ALA A 491 -28.98 3.37 -25.61
CA ALA A 491 -28.19 2.30 -25.00
C ALA A 491 -29.13 1.27 -24.35
N SER A 492 -28.77 -0.01 -24.39
CA SER A 492 -29.57 -1.07 -23.77
C SER A 492 -29.55 -0.98 -22.24
N CYS A 493 -30.67 -1.31 -21.61
CA CYS A 493 -30.72 -1.52 -20.17
C CYS A 493 -30.11 -2.91 -19.85
N TRP A 494 -28.93 -2.92 -19.23
CA TRP A 494 -28.16 -4.13 -18.90
C TRP A 494 -28.97 -5.28 -18.27
N VAL A 495 -29.96 -4.94 -17.43
CA VAL A 495 -30.82 -5.90 -16.71
C VAL A 495 -31.68 -6.74 -17.67
N GLU A 496 -32.17 -6.16 -18.77
CA GLU A 496 -32.99 -6.87 -19.76
C GLU A 496 -32.14 -7.85 -20.58
N GLN A 497 -30.87 -7.51 -20.87
CA GLN A 497 -29.95 -8.40 -21.57
C GLN A 497 -29.55 -9.61 -20.72
N GLN A 498 -29.43 -9.47 -19.39
CA GLN A 498 -29.19 -10.63 -18.51
C GLN A 498 -30.41 -11.55 -18.46
N GLN A 499 -31.63 -11.02 -18.27
CA GLN A 499 -32.85 -11.85 -18.27
C GLN A 499 -33.10 -12.57 -19.60
N LEU A 500 -32.75 -11.96 -20.73
CA LEU A 500 -32.81 -12.61 -22.04
C LEU A 500 -31.79 -13.76 -22.19
N ASN A 501 -30.56 -13.58 -21.69
CA ASN A 501 -29.53 -14.61 -21.75
C ASN A 501 -29.81 -15.81 -20.82
N ASP A 502 -30.47 -15.58 -19.68
CA ASP A 502 -30.89 -16.65 -18.75
C ASP A 502 -32.09 -17.46 -19.28
N LEU A 503 -32.84 -16.93 -20.27
CA LEU A 503 -34.01 -17.59 -20.87
C LEU A 503 -33.69 -18.42 -22.12
N ASP A 504 -32.59 -18.14 -22.83
CA ASP A 504 -32.11 -18.97 -23.95
C ASP A 504 -30.56 -18.98 -24.06
N PRO A 505 -29.88 -19.98 -23.46
CA PRO A 505 -28.43 -20.13 -23.57
C PRO A 505 -27.90 -20.42 -24.98
N SER A 506 -28.77 -20.68 -25.97
CA SER A 506 -28.38 -21.00 -27.34
C SER A 506 -28.25 -19.77 -28.24
N LEU A 507 -28.79 -18.61 -27.83
CA LEU A 507 -28.61 -17.32 -28.50
C LEU A 507 -27.37 -16.59 -27.97
N GLY A 508 -26.23 -17.28 -27.95
CA GLY A 508 -24.94 -16.71 -27.59
C GLY A 508 -24.57 -15.55 -28.51
N GLY A 509 -24.75 -14.32 -28.01
CA GLY A 509 -24.41 -13.11 -28.73
C GLY A 509 -22.93 -13.09 -29.12
N THR A 510 -22.65 -12.97 -30.41
CA THR A 510 -21.29 -12.73 -30.89
C THR A 510 -20.79 -11.41 -30.33
N ASN A 511 -19.62 -11.42 -29.69
CA ASN A 511 -18.91 -10.19 -29.34
C ASN A 511 -18.54 -9.46 -30.65
N ALA A 512 -19.38 -8.52 -31.05
CA ALA A 512 -19.04 -7.56 -32.09
C ALA A 512 -17.90 -6.68 -31.58
N SER A 513 -16.68 -7.05 -31.99
CA SER A 513 -15.47 -6.24 -31.84
C SER A 513 -15.75 -4.79 -32.24
N LEU A 514 -15.31 -3.84 -31.41
CA LEU A 514 -15.42 -2.40 -31.67
C LEU A 514 -14.30 -1.90 -32.62
N PHE A 515 -13.69 -2.80 -33.38
CA PHE A 515 -12.63 -2.56 -34.36
C PHE A 515 -13.02 -3.16 -35.70
N THR A 516 -12.86 -2.41 -36.79
CA THR A 516 -13.14 -2.87 -38.15
C THR A 516 -11.99 -3.72 -38.71
N GLU A 517 -12.27 -4.60 -39.68
CA GLU A 517 -11.28 -5.57 -40.22
C GLU A 517 -10.03 -4.91 -40.86
N GLU A 518 -10.10 -3.63 -41.26
CA GLU A 518 -8.96 -2.86 -41.74
C GLU A 518 -7.94 -2.51 -40.64
N GLU A 519 -8.33 -2.42 -39.37
CA GLU A 519 -7.41 -2.09 -38.27
C GLU A 519 -6.60 -3.32 -37.80
N MET A 520 -7.18 -4.53 -37.91
CA MET A 520 -6.51 -5.77 -37.51
C MET A 520 -5.38 -6.20 -38.47
N THR A 521 -5.40 -5.77 -39.72
CA THR A 521 -4.34 -6.12 -40.70
C THR A 521 -3.09 -5.25 -40.56
N PHE A 522 -3.17 -4.07 -39.94
CA PHE A 522 -2.00 -3.21 -39.72
C PHE A 522 -1.16 -3.64 -38.51
N ALA A 523 -1.80 -4.22 -37.48
CA ALA A 523 -1.13 -4.66 -36.25
C ALA A 523 -0.23 -5.90 -36.43
N SER A 524 -0.49 -6.75 -37.43
CA SER A 524 0.23 -8.01 -37.65
C SER A 524 1.52 -7.90 -38.47
N GLN A 525 1.79 -6.74 -39.09
CA GLN A 525 3.02 -6.48 -39.86
C GLN A 525 4.12 -5.77 -39.06
N ALA A 526 3.84 -5.32 -37.83
CA ALA A 526 4.76 -4.50 -37.04
C ALA A 526 5.71 -5.28 -36.10
N THR A 527 5.62 -6.61 -36.04
CA THR A 527 6.29 -7.44 -35.01
C THR A 527 7.23 -8.53 -35.55
N SER A 528 7.64 -8.47 -36.82
CA SER A 528 8.47 -9.52 -37.45
C SER A 528 9.77 -9.03 -38.12
N GLU A 529 10.55 -8.16 -37.47
CA GLU A 529 11.94 -7.85 -37.87
C GLU A 529 12.90 -7.66 -36.67
N VAL A 530 13.27 -8.75 -35.97
CA VAL A 530 14.60 -8.89 -35.33
C VAL A 530 15.03 -10.36 -35.35
N SER A 531 16.09 -10.68 -36.09
CA SER A 531 16.69 -12.02 -36.12
C SER A 531 17.84 -12.15 -35.11
N PRO A 532 17.94 -13.24 -34.32
CA PRO A 532 19.15 -13.56 -33.56
C PRO A 532 20.23 -14.21 -34.46
N PRO A 533 21.52 -14.12 -34.10
CA PRO A 533 22.63 -14.62 -34.92
C PRO A 533 22.84 -16.13 -34.83
N THR A 534 23.41 -16.69 -35.91
CA THR A 534 23.78 -18.09 -36.08
C THR A 534 25.09 -18.45 -35.37
N GLU A 535 25.13 -19.61 -34.71
CA GLU A 535 26.38 -20.33 -34.43
C GLU A 535 26.29 -21.81 -34.84
N THR A 536 27.45 -22.43 -35.06
CA THR A 536 27.63 -23.58 -35.95
C THR A 536 27.73 -24.94 -35.24
N SER A 537 27.39 -25.99 -36.01
CA SER A 537 27.68 -27.42 -35.80
C SER A 537 29.20 -27.71 -35.58
N GLU A 538 29.69 -28.85 -35.07
CA GLU A 538 29.18 -30.25 -35.01
C GLU A 538 29.97 -31.10 -33.92
N PRO A 539 30.02 -32.47 -33.86
CA PRO A 539 29.42 -33.26 -32.77
C PRO A 539 30.34 -34.26 -32.00
N SER A 540 29.80 -34.98 -31.00
CA SER A 540 29.92 -36.47 -30.87
C SER A 540 29.20 -37.09 -29.63
N GLU A 541 28.43 -38.16 -29.89
CA GLU A 541 28.30 -39.47 -29.16
C GLU A 541 28.44 -39.58 -27.61
N THR A 542 27.70 -40.43 -26.85
CA THR A 542 26.81 -41.59 -27.14
C THR A 542 25.93 -42.00 -25.92
N SER A 543 24.75 -42.62 -26.16
CA SER A 543 23.99 -43.59 -25.29
C SER A 543 23.52 -43.14 -23.88
N SER A 544 22.42 -43.61 -23.26
CA SER A 544 21.32 -44.58 -23.53
C SER A 544 20.13 -44.20 -22.60
N VAL A 545 18.86 -44.04 -22.99
CA VAL A 545 17.83 -44.98 -23.54
C VAL A 545 17.12 -45.87 -22.48
N ASN A 546 15.90 -45.45 -22.10
CA ASN A 546 14.64 -46.17 -21.71
C ASN A 546 13.96 -45.48 -20.51
N THR A 547 12.78 -44.83 -20.57
CA THR A 547 11.41 -45.12 -21.08
C THR A 547 10.54 -46.07 -20.24
N PHE A 548 9.21 -45.82 -20.28
CA PHE A 548 8.03 -46.41 -19.62
C PHE A 548 7.59 -45.71 -18.31
N SER A 549 6.55 -44.85 -18.24
CA SER A 549 5.14 -44.84 -18.71
C SER A 549 4.12 -45.43 -17.71
N THR A 550 3.07 -44.64 -17.49
CA THR A 550 1.81 -44.81 -16.73
C THR A 550 1.17 -46.21 -16.69
N GLU A 551 0.60 -46.61 -15.53
CA GLU A 551 -0.88 -46.64 -15.30
C GLU A 551 -1.28 -47.06 -13.85
N ASN A 552 -2.60 -46.97 -13.57
CA ASN A 552 -3.35 -47.23 -12.32
C ASN A 552 -3.04 -48.59 -11.64
N ASP A 553 -3.28 -48.84 -10.34
CA ASP A 553 -4.63 -48.90 -9.73
C ASP A 553 -4.65 -49.04 -8.17
N LYS A 554 -5.87 -48.97 -7.60
CA LYS A 554 -6.29 -49.02 -6.18
C LYS A 554 -5.58 -50.05 -5.26
N ASN A 555 -5.40 -49.71 -3.97
CA ASN A 555 -6.25 -50.24 -2.86
C ASN A 555 -5.92 -49.70 -1.45
N ALA A 556 -6.87 -49.88 -0.53
CA ALA A 556 -6.87 -49.30 0.81
C ALA A 556 -6.20 -50.15 1.90
N PHE A 557 -5.62 -49.50 2.92
CA PHE A 557 -5.44 -50.02 4.29
C PHE A 557 -5.59 -48.86 5.29
N LYS A 558 -6.72 -48.78 6.03
CA LYS A 558 -6.98 -49.36 7.37
C LYS A 558 -6.15 -48.77 8.52
N ALA A 559 -6.85 -48.08 9.43
CA ALA A 559 -6.32 -47.61 10.71
C ALA A 559 -6.20 -48.76 11.75
N PRO A 560 -5.39 -48.59 12.81
CA PRO A 560 -5.47 -49.37 14.04
C PRO A 560 -6.12 -48.57 15.19
N GLU A 561 -6.95 -49.26 15.97
CA GLU A 561 -7.56 -48.73 17.20
C GLU A 561 -6.64 -48.85 18.43
N SER A 562 -6.99 -48.06 19.45
CA SER A 562 -6.71 -48.16 20.89
C SER A 562 -5.86 -49.31 21.46
N SER A 563 -5.01 -48.96 22.43
CA SER A 563 -4.86 -49.76 23.65
C SER A 563 -4.73 -48.86 24.90
N GLU A 564 -5.45 -49.20 25.95
CA GLU A 564 -5.36 -48.56 27.27
C GLU A 564 -4.11 -49.06 28.03
N LYS A 565 -3.49 -48.22 28.90
CA LYS A 565 -3.61 -48.40 30.37
C LYS A 565 -2.73 -47.47 31.24
N ARG A 566 -3.34 -47.11 32.39
CA ARG A 566 -2.75 -46.94 33.73
C ARG A 566 -2.00 -45.66 34.10
N SER A 567 -2.80 -44.71 34.60
CA SER A 567 -2.62 -44.01 35.88
C SER A 567 -1.30 -44.13 36.66
N GLU A 568 -0.76 -42.97 37.06
CA GLU A 568 -0.22 -42.77 38.40
C GLU A 568 -0.61 -41.37 38.91
N GLN A 569 -1.02 -41.27 40.18
CA GLN A 569 -1.38 -40.02 40.85
C GLN A 569 -0.20 -39.54 41.69
N PHE A 570 0.12 -38.25 41.69
CA PHE A 570 0.51 -37.57 42.93
C PHE A 570 -0.06 -36.14 42.97
N ARG A 571 -0.42 -35.70 44.18
CA ARG A 571 -1.21 -34.47 44.46
C ARG A 571 -0.32 -33.26 44.79
N PRO A 572 -0.88 -32.03 44.74
CA PRO A 572 -0.10 -30.79 44.76
C PRO A 572 0.24 -30.29 46.17
N SER A 573 1.25 -29.40 46.24
CA SER A 573 1.51 -28.52 47.39
C SER A 573 1.02 -27.09 47.10
N THR A 574 0.22 -26.55 48.01
CA THR A 574 -0.29 -25.17 48.02
C THR A 574 0.72 -24.19 48.67
N PRO A 575 0.58 -22.87 48.48
CA PRO A 575 1.67 -21.91 48.67
C PRO A 575 1.78 -21.34 50.09
N THR A 576 2.95 -20.76 50.38
CA THR A 576 3.14 -19.75 51.44
C THR A 576 3.29 -18.37 50.82
N GLN A 577 2.68 -17.37 51.46
CA GLN A 577 2.92 -15.95 51.20
C GLN A 577 4.28 -15.56 51.79
N ASP A 578 4.99 -14.61 51.17
CA ASP A 578 5.45 -13.42 51.91
C ASP A 578 5.88 -12.27 50.98
N THR A 579 5.84 -11.07 51.53
CA THR A 579 6.06 -9.78 50.85
C THR A 579 7.52 -9.33 50.89
N ALA A 580 8.05 -8.76 49.80
CA ALA A 580 9.06 -7.69 49.86
C ALA A 580 9.18 -6.91 48.54
N ASN A 581 9.34 -5.59 48.64
CA ASN A 581 9.73 -4.72 47.52
C ASN A 581 11.25 -4.81 47.28
N THR A 582 11.68 -5.03 46.04
CA THR A 582 12.98 -4.51 45.57
C THR A 582 12.92 -4.19 44.09
N ILE A 583 13.39 -2.99 43.73
CA ILE A 583 13.64 -2.58 42.34
C ILE A 583 15.05 -3.03 41.99
N GLU A 584 15.20 -3.99 41.06
CA GLU A 584 16.51 -4.36 40.51
C GLU A 584 16.57 -4.16 38.99
N ASN A 585 17.56 -3.37 38.57
CA ASN A 585 17.97 -3.23 37.18
C ASN A 585 18.61 -4.52 36.69
N ASN A 586 17.85 -5.38 36.00
CA ASN A 586 18.43 -6.53 35.30
C ASN A 586 18.78 -6.18 33.85
N GLN A 587 20.08 -6.17 33.55
CA GLN A 587 20.59 -6.25 32.19
C GLN A 587 20.15 -7.58 31.57
N ILE A 588 19.39 -7.54 30.47
CA ILE A 588 18.88 -8.75 29.82
C ILE A 588 19.87 -9.21 28.74
N ASN A 589 20.33 -10.46 28.85
CA ASN A 589 21.24 -11.12 27.92
C ASN A 589 20.61 -11.21 26.50
N PRO A 590 21.28 -10.73 25.43
CA PRO A 590 20.72 -10.70 24.08
C PRO A 590 20.52 -12.06 23.39
N GLU A 591 20.97 -13.18 23.97
CA GLU A 591 20.84 -14.50 23.33
C GLU A 591 19.39 -15.04 23.26
N ASN A 592 18.49 -14.59 24.13
CA ASN A 592 17.10 -15.08 24.17
C ASN A 592 16.17 -14.50 23.07
N ASP A 593 16.55 -13.40 22.40
CA ASP A 593 15.76 -12.83 21.28
C ASP A 593 16.04 -13.59 19.95
N LYS A 594 16.96 -14.57 19.88
CA LYS A 594 17.35 -15.30 18.64
C LYS A 594 16.49 -16.51 18.25
N ASN A 595 15.68 -17.06 19.15
CA ASN A 595 14.95 -18.33 18.94
C ASN A 595 13.48 -18.17 18.46
N TRP A 596 13.13 -17.03 17.84
CA TRP A 596 11.75 -16.73 17.44
C TRP A 596 11.54 -16.42 15.96
N VAL A 597 12.45 -16.91 15.10
CA VAL A 597 12.05 -17.33 13.75
C VAL A 597 11.31 -18.65 13.91
N LEU A 598 9.97 -18.60 13.91
CA LEU A 598 9.17 -19.81 13.77
C LEU A 598 9.22 -20.29 12.31
N PRO A 599 9.17 -21.62 12.06
CA PRO A 599 9.17 -22.19 10.72
C PRO A 599 7.84 -21.97 9.99
#